data_AF-A0A2U3CGU6-F1
#
_entry.id   AF-A0A2U3CGU6-F1
#
_cell.length_a   1.000
_cell.length_b   1.000
_cell.length_c   1.000
_cell.angle_alpha   90.00
_cell.angle_beta   90.00
_cell.angle_gamma   90.00
#
_symmetry.space_group_name_H-M   'P 1'
#
loop_
_entity.id
_entity.type
_entity.pdbx_description
1 polymer ?
#
loop_
_entity_poly.entity_id
_entity_poly.type
_entity_poly.pdbx_seq_one_letter_code
_entity_poly.pdbx_strand_id
1 'polypeptide(L)'
;MRKVIQFSLLTFFFVFLIGGGFFMAGMADCYRGEDIISNILEEKRLDSEQNEIDLSNFSFTPHSPIIIRGNEGFSNYNFTGTGEEETPYTIEFLNITQAAILIDIQDTSVHFKIENCFLDGLNGNKVVIYLNNVENAFIGNSTILNGFNGLEVLYSNEVTVSRNLFYHNTKYGIYLIDSSITNLVELNDFIQNNLQGVYSAYDNTNRTIIRNNFWETDSGWYSFEGNYNFDKQPQISPVNPTLIHYLSRPTVLFPNDRYDNVYGTEYVRWFTAFDSKGHEVYYDVYLSDDAGSTWEQLATELMNTTYIWNSSIYPNGEFYRIKIRAGCAEGLIVEDMSNDNIRLGYYGMFGFNSTLANLFLLLVIIRVKKKIKKSSKKII
;
A
#
# COMPACT_ATOMS: atom_id res chain seq x y z
N MET A 1 51.90 -36.72 45.01
CA MET A 1 52.14 -36.07 43.71
C MET A 1 51.05 -36.53 42.75
N ARG A 2 49.89 -35.86 42.68
CA ARG A 2 49.46 -34.88 41.64
C ARG A 2 49.63 -35.46 40.23
N LYS A 3 48.58 -35.72 39.41
CA LYS A 3 47.48 -34.81 39.01
C LYS A 3 46.16 -35.58 38.67
N VAL A 4 45.04 -35.04 39.15
CA VAL A 4 43.66 -35.31 38.67
C VAL A 4 43.26 -34.14 37.75
N ILE A 5 42.75 -34.43 36.55
CA ILE A 5 42.13 -33.43 35.66
C ILE A 5 40.63 -33.67 35.71
N GLN A 6 39.91 -32.71 36.31
CA GLN A 6 38.46 -32.57 36.25
C GLN A 6 38.08 -31.89 34.93
N PHE A 7 37.00 -32.37 34.29
CA PHE A 7 36.23 -31.60 33.32
C PHE A 7 34.81 -31.40 33.89
N SER A 8 34.35 -30.16 33.80
CA SER A 8 33.19 -29.58 34.47
C SER A 8 31.86 -30.04 33.87
N LEU A 9 30.95 -30.49 34.76
CA LEU A 9 29.51 -30.35 34.60
C LEU A 9 29.14 -28.91 34.95
N LEU A 10 28.35 -28.24 34.11
CA LEU A 10 27.65 -27.01 34.50
C LEU A 10 26.14 -27.30 34.51
N THR A 11 25.64 -27.56 35.71
CA THR A 11 24.24 -27.51 36.09
C THR A 11 24.09 -26.25 36.92
N PHE A 12 23.14 -25.36 36.62
CA PHE A 12 22.66 -24.40 37.62
C PHE A 12 21.16 -24.17 37.49
N PHE A 13 20.49 -24.57 38.56
CA PHE A 13 19.10 -24.36 38.94
C PHE A 13 19.17 -23.58 40.26
N PHE A 14 18.45 -22.46 40.41
CA PHE A 14 18.14 -21.78 41.68
C PHE A 14 16.91 -20.90 41.39
N VAL A 15 15.70 -21.07 41.95
CA VAL A 15 15.16 -21.15 43.33
C VAL A 15 15.08 -19.78 44.06
N PHE A 16 13.82 -19.34 44.21
CA PHE A 16 13.14 -18.57 45.26
C PHE A 16 13.79 -17.39 46.01
N LEU A 17 13.09 -16.25 45.95
CA LEU A 17 12.58 -15.40 47.06
C LEU A 17 13.09 -15.71 48.48
N ILE A 18 13.67 -14.70 49.14
CA ILE A 18 13.31 -14.18 50.49
C ILE A 18 14.07 -12.85 50.71
N GLY A 19 13.33 -11.80 51.09
CA GLY A 19 13.69 -10.87 52.16
C GLY A 19 14.68 -9.74 51.87
N GLY A 20 14.19 -8.51 51.96
CA GLY A 20 15.04 -7.33 52.17
C GLY A 20 14.42 -6.04 51.66
N GLY A 21 13.54 -5.42 52.45
CA GLY A 21 13.09 -4.07 52.18
C GLY A 21 14.23 -3.05 52.34
N PHE A 22 14.15 -1.96 51.59
CA PHE A 22 14.34 -0.57 52.03
C PHE A 22 14.26 0.36 50.81
N PHE A 23 13.64 1.53 51.01
CA PHE A 23 13.44 2.67 50.10
C PHE A 23 12.26 2.63 49.11
N MET A 24 11.10 3.07 49.60
CA MET A 24 10.07 3.76 48.81
C MET A 24 9.72 5.06 49.55
N ALA A 25 10.40 6.13 49.17
CA ALA A 25 9.96 7.51 49.39
C ALA A 25 10.46 8.33 48.21
N GLY A 26 9.54 8.77 47.35
CA GLY A 26 9.82 9.62 46.20
C GLY A 26 9.59 8.92 44.87
N MET A 27 8.32 8.80 44.47
CA MET A 27 7.79 8.93 43.10
C MET A 27 6.32 8.51 43.13
N ALA A 28 5.50 9.26 43.86
CA ALA A 28 4.09 9.39 43.55
C ALA A 28 4.01 10.70 42.75
N ASP A 29 3.91 10.56 41.42
CA ASP A 29 3.31 11.50 40.46
C ASP A 29 3.97 11.31 39.10
N CYS A 30 3.23 10.62 38.23
CA CYS A 30 3.15 10.79 36.77
C CYS A 30 3.03 9.42 36.07
N TYR A 31 1.86 8.82 36.17
CA TYR A 31 1.35 7.87 35.17
C TYR A 31 -0.13 8.20 34.94
N ARG A 32 -0.38 9.22 34.12
CA ARG A 32 -1.67 9.39 33.44
C ARG A 32 -1.53 8.85 32.01
N GLY A 33 -1.64 7.54 31.88
CA GLY A 33 -1.67 6.86 30.58
C GLY A 33 -2.99 7.03 29.82
N GLU A 34 -4.01 7.62 30.44
CA GLU A 34 -5.31 7.86 29.79
C GLU A 34 -5.41 9.22 29.07
N ASP A 35 -4.59 10.21 29.45
CA ASP A 35 -4.60 11.55 28.81
C ASP A 35 -3.82 11.57 27.47
N ILE A 36 -2.92 10.63 27.22
CA ILE A 36 -2.12 10.61 25.98
C ILE A 36 -2.91 9.98 24.82
N ILE A 37 -3.68 8.92 25.09
CA ILE A 37 -4.49 8.27 24.05
C ILE A 37 -5.68 9.15 23.66
N SER A 38 -6.32 9.84 24.62
CA SER A 38 -7.39 10.79 24.33
C SER A 38 -6.88 12.00 23.54
N ASN A 39 -5.72 12.56 23.89
CA ASN A 39 -5.13 13.67 23.14
C ASN A 39 -4.69 13.26 21.73
N ILE A 40 -4.15 12.04 21.53
CA ILE A 40 -3.81 11.52 20.19
C ILE A 40 -5.07 11.23 19.36
N LEU A 41 -6.15 10.77 20.00
CA LEU A 41 -7.44 10.55 19.34
C LEU A 41 -8.15 11.88 19.05
N GLU A 42 -8.02 12.90 19.90
CA GLU A 42 -8.49 14.26 19.63
C GLU A 42 -7.68 14.94 18.53
N GLU A 43 -6.34 14.80 18.51
CA GLU A 43 -5.49 15.30 17.41
C GLU A 43 -5.87 14.63 16.08
N LYS A 44 -6.03 13.31 16.05
CA LYS A 44 -6.50 12.58 14.86
C LYS A 44 -7.93 12.96 14.46
N ARG A 45 -8.80 13.24 15.44
CA ARG A 45 -10.17 13.68 15.20
C ARG A 45 -10.21 15.10 14.64
N LEU A 46 -9.35 15.99 15.11
CA LEU A 46 -9.21 17.36 14.62
C LEU A 46 -8.59 17.40 13.21
N ASP A 47 -7.68 16.48 12.87
CA ASP A 47 -7.19 16.28 11.50
C ASP A 47 -8.25 15.70 10.56
N SER A 48 -9.17 14.86 11.08
CA SER A 48 -10.32 14.36 10.28
C SER A 48 -11.49 15.34 10.17
N GLU A 49 -11.58 16.33 11.05
CA GLU A 49 -12.63 17.37 11.04
C GLU A 49 -12.16 18.68 10.35
N GLN A 50 -10.89 18.79 9.93
CA GLN A 50 -10.39 19.93 9.13
C GLN A 50 -10.37 19.62 7.62
N ASN A 51 -11.36 20.21 6.93
CA ASN A 51 -11.47 20.37 5.48
C ASN A 51 -11.73 19.08 4.67
N GLU A 52 -12.92 18.48 4.84
CA GLU A 52 -13.63 18.00 3.64
C GLU A 52 -13.88 19.22 2.75
N ILE A 53 -12.95 19.48 1.83
CA ILE A 53 -13.21 20.42 0.74
C ILE A 53 -14.30 19.78 -0.09
N ASP A 54 -15.51 20.31 0.02
CA ASP A 54 -16.61 19.96 -0.86
C ASP A 54 -16.29 20.47 -2.28
N LEU A 55 -15.58 19.62 -3.03
CA LEU A 55 -15.22 19.88 -4.42
C LEU A 55 -16.46 19.95 -5.33
N SER A 56 -17.64 19.50 -4.89
CA SER A 56 -18.87 19.60 -5.69
C SER A 56 -19.37 21.03 -5.87
N ASN A 57 -18.90 21.96 -5.02
CA ASN A 57 -19.19 23.39 -5.12
C ASN A 57 -18.16 24.19 -5.94
N PHE A 58 -17.08 23.58 -6.42
CA PHE A 58 -16.11 24.24 -7.30
C PHE A 58 -16.54 24.12 -8.76
N SER A 59 -16.76 25.27 -9.41
CA SER A 59 -17.01 25.33 -10.85
C SER A 59 -15.69 25.44 -11.60
N PHE A 60 -15.29 24.36 -12.27
CA PHE A 60 -14.17 24.39 -13.19
C PHE A 60 -14.53 25.14 -14.47
N THR A 61 -13.60 25.93 -14.98
CA THR A 61 -13.73 26.60 -16.28
C THR A 61 -13.23 25.66 -17.37
N PRO A 62 -14.08 25.27 -18.36
CA PRO A 62 -13.60 24.50 -19.50
C PRO A 62 -12.50 25.24 -20.25
N HIS A 63 -11.42 24.54 -20.58
CA HIS A 63 -10.29 25.13 -21.29
C HIS A 63 -9.71 24.14 -22.31
N SER A 64 -9.17 24.66 -23.41
CA SER A 64 -8.42 23.84 -24.38
C SER A 64 -7.06 23.43 -23.79
N PRO A 65 -6.34 22.48 -24.40
CA PRO A 65 -4.96 22.19 -24.01
C PRO A 65 -4.08 23.45 -23.98
N ILE A 66 -3.15 23.48 -23.03
CA ILE A 66 -2.22 24.58 -22.79
C ILE A 66 -0.83 24.15 -23.27
N ILE A 67 -0.22 24.99 -24.10
CA ILE A 67 1.11 24.78 -24.63
C ILE A 67 1.95 26.02 -24.35
N ILE A 68 3.03 25.86 -23.60
CA ILE A 68 3.95 26.92 -23.20
C ILE A 68 5.37 26.52 -23.62
N ARG A 69 6.09 27.46 -24.24
CA ARG A 69 7.46 27.29 -24.70
C ARG A 69 8.26 28.52 -24.28
N GLY A 70 9.29 28.34 -23.48
CA GLY A 70 10.07 29.47 -22.96
C GLY A 70 9.36 30.25 -21.87
N ASN A 71 10.13 31.08 -21.15
CA ASN A 71 9.61 31.98 -20.12
C ASN A 71 8.52 32.93 -20.66
N GLU A 72 8.70 33.45 -21.88
CA GLU A 72 7.73 34.35 -22.52
C GLU A 72 6.44 33.66 -22.95
N GLY A 73 6.42 32.32 -22.99
CA GLY A 73 5.25 31.55 -23.41
C GLY A 73 4.05 31.73 -22.48
N PHE A 74 4.28 32.03 -21.20
CA PHE A 74 3.23 32.29 -20.21
C PHE A 74 2.44 33.55 -20.53
N SER A 75 3.09 34.59 -21.06
CA SER A 75 2.48 35.88 -21.42
C SER A 75 1.42 35.77 -22.53
N ASN A 76 1.39 34.65 -23.26
CA ASN A 76 0.34 34.35 -24.25
C ASN A 76 -1.00 33.98 -23.62
N TYR A 77 -0.99 33.72 -22.31
CA TYR A 77 -2.16 33.37 -21.53
C TYR A 77 -2.41 34.48 -20.50
N ASN A 78 -3.68 34.70 -20.16
CA ASN A 78 -4.05 35.66 -19.12
C ASN A 78 -3.96 35.03 -17.73
N PHE A 79 -2.89 34.29 -17.44
CA PHE A 79 -2.64 33.74 -16.11
C PHE A 79 -2.32 34.87 -15.12
N THR A 80 -2.65 34.66 -13.86
CA THR A 80 -2.23 35.55 -12.77
C THR A 80 -0.76 35.30 -12.44
N GLY A 81 -0.11 36.27 -11.78
CA GLY A 81 1.31 36.21 -11.43
C GLY A 81 2.25 36.80 -12.49
N THR A 82 3.55 36.79 -12.19
CA THR A 82 4.61 37.31 -13.08
C THR A 82 5.72 36.30 -13.34
N GLY A 83 5.66 35.11 -12.73
CA GLY A 83 6.69 34.07 -12.86
C GLY A 83 7.85 34.19 -11.86
N GLU A 84 7.74 35.08 -10.89
CA GLU A 84 8.70 35.21 -9.77
C GLU A 84 8.30 34.27 -8.62
N GLU A 85 9.23 33.91 -7.74
CA GLU A 85 8.97 32.99 -6.61
C GLU A 85 7.77 33.43 -5.74
N GLU A 86 7.70 34.72 -5.42
CA GLU A 86 6.61 35.30 -4.63
C GLU A 86 5.30 35.43 -5.41
N THR A 87 5.37 35.46 -6.74
CA THR A 87 4.22 35.67 -7.65
C THR A 87 4.31 34.76 -8.88
N PRO A 88 4.24 33.43 -8.68
CA PRO A 88 4.35 32.46 -9.77
C PRO A 88 3.17 32.60 -10.74
N TYR A 89 3.37 32.20 -12.00
CA TYR A 89 2.23 32.07 -12.91
C TYR A 89 1.26 30.99 -12.41
N THR A 90 -0.03 31.28 -12.33
CA THR A 90 -1.02 30.31 -11.82
C THR A 90 -1.96 29.82 -12.91
N ILE A 91 -1.97 28.49 -13.10
CA ILE A 91 -2.93 27.73 -13.90
C ILE A 91 -3.86 27.03 -12.92
N GLU A 92 -5.07 27.55 -12.73
CA GLU A 92 -6.00 27.04 -11.70
C GLU A 92 -7.47 26.98 -12.13
N PHE A 93 -8.22 26.10 -11.47
CA PHE A 93 -9.67 25.91 -11.67
C PHE A 93 -10.08 25.61 -13.11
N LEU A 94 -9.21 24.92 -13.86
CA LEU A 94 -9.47 24.52 -15.24
C LEU A 94 -9.99 23.09 -15.34
N ASN A 95 -10.96 22.87 -16.21
CA ASN A 95 -11.33 21.55 -16.71
C ASN A 95 -10.83 21.42 -18.15
N ILE A 96 -9.83 20.56 -18.34
CA ILE A 96 -9.32 20.21 -19.67
C ILE A 96 -9.61 18.72 -19.86
N THR A 97 -10.54 18.41 -20.77
CA THR A 97 -10.97 17.04 -21.06
C THR A 97 -10.79 16.76 -22.54
N GLN A 98 -9.69 16.12 -22.92
CA GLN A 98 -9.34 15.88 -24.33
C GLN A 98 -8.35 14.72 -24.52
N ALA A 99 -8.43 14.01 -25.64
CA ALA A 99 -7.46 12.98 -26.04
C ALA A 99 -6.16 13.59 -26.62
N ALA A 100 -5.46 14.40 -25.83
CA ALA A 100 -4.23 15.10 -26.21
C ALA A 100 -3.28 15.21 -25.00
N ILE A 101 -2.10 15.82 -25.18
CA ILE A 101 -1.36 16.37 -24.05
C ILE A 101 -2.13 17.60 -23.57
N LEU A 102 -2.52 17.63 -22.31
CA LEU A 102 -3.43 18.66 -21.79
C LEU A 102 -2.67 19.91 -21.35
N ILE A 103 -1.54 19.72 -20.68
CA ILE A 103 -0.63 20.80 -20.30
C ILE A 103 0.77 20.40 -20.73
N ASP A 104 1.37 21.19 -21.61
CA ASP A 104 2.68 20.96 -22.18
C ASP A 104 3.56 22.21 -21.97
N ILE A 105 4.48 22.14 -21.01
CA ILE A 105 5.34 23.27 -20.63
C ILE A 105 6.79 22.85 -20.83
N GLN A 106 7.53 23.63 -21.62
CA GLN A 106 8.93 23.31 -21.95
C GLN A 106 9.83 24.54 -21.91
N ASP A 107 11.10 24.31 -21.61
CA ASP A 107 12.21 25.26 -21.69
C ASP A 107 12.00 26.53 -20.86
N THR A 108 11.64 26.39 -19.59
CA THR A 108 11.33 27.53 -18.72
C THR A 108 11.96 27.41 -17.34
N SER A 109 12.39 28.54 -16.80
CA SER A 109 12.92 28.65 -15.44
C SER A 109 12.04 29.51 -14.52
N VAL A 110 10.97 30.11 -15.04
CA VAL A 110 10.05 30.92 -14.22
C VAL A 110 9.25 30.04 -13.25
N HIS A 111 8.84 30.61 -12.13
CA HIS A 111 7.98 29.92 -11.16
C HIS A 111 6.55 29.83 -11.68
N PHE A 112 5.94 28.64 -11.59
CA PHE A 112 4.54 28.46 -11.94
C PHE A 112 3.85 27.37 -11.10
N LYS A 113 2.52 27.46 -11.07
CA LYS A 113 1.63 26.55 -10.36
C LYS A 113 0.59 25.99 -11.31
N ILE A 114 0.37 24.68 -11.24
CA ILE A 114 -0.81 24.00 -11.77
C ILE A 114 -1.57 23.50 -10.55
N GLU A 115 -2.67 24.17 -10.19
CA GLU A 115 -3.39 23.83 -8.97
C GLU A 115 -4.90 23.77 -9.12
N ASN A 116 -5.57 22.92 -8.35
CA ASN A 116 -7.03 22.81 -8.37
C ASN A 116 -7.60 22.62 -9.80
N CYS A 117 -6.99 21.73 -10.58
CA CYS A 117 -7.41 21.44 -11.96
C CYS A 117 -8.04 20.04 -12.09
N PHE A 118 -8.94 19.89 -13.05
CA PHE A 118 -9.49 18.60 -13.48
C PHE A 118 -8.99 18.30 -14.91
N LEU A 119 -8.13 17.30 -15.05
CA LEU A 119 -7.38 17.00 -16.27
C LEU A 119 -7.64 15.56 -16.70
N ASP A 120 -8.48 15.39 -17.73
CA ASP A 120 -8.92 14.08 -18.24
C ASP A 120 -8.43 13.83 -19.67
N GLY A 121 -7.51 12.88 -19.83
CA GLY A 121 -6.92 12.48 -21.11
C GLY A 121 -7.83 11.66 -22.02
N LEU A 122 -9.07 11.36 -21.60
CA LEU A 122 -10.15 10.63 -22.28
C LEU A 122 -9.86 9.19 -22.75
N ASN A 123 -8.62 8.76 -23.01
CA ASN A 123 -8.33 7.47 -23.66
C ASN A 123 -6.91 6.91 -23.39
N GLY A 124 -6.12 7.47 -22.49
CA GLY A 124 -4.87 6.84 -22.04
C GLY A 124 -3.69 6.84 -23.03
N ASN A 125 -3.79 7.55 -24.16
CA ASN A 125 -2.80 7.45 -25.25
C ASN A 125 -1.72 8.55 -25.25
N LYS A 126 -1.89 9.59 -24.42
CA LYS A 126 -0.97 10.73 -24.31
C LYS A 126 -0.74 11.07 -22.85
N VAL A 127 0.41 11.66 -22.56
CA VAL A 127 0.72 12.21 -21.23
C VAL A 127 -0.27 13.32 -20.91
N VAL A 128 -0.77 13.41 -19.68
CA VAL A 128 -1.70 14.49 -19.30
C VAL A 128 -0.94 15.80 -19.06
N ILE A 129 0.07 15.80 -18.19
CA ILE A 129 0.99 16.93 -17.97
C ILE A 129 2.40 16.54 -18.41
N TYR A 130 2.95 17.29 -19.36
CA TYR A 130 4.31 17.08 -19.88
C TYR A 130 5.20 18.28 -19.53
N LEU A 131 6.23 18.04 -18.70
CA LEU A 131 7.26 19.00 -18.32
C LEU A 131 8.62 18.56 -18.87
N ASN A 132 9.25 19.42 -19.66
CA ASN A 132 10.56 19.13 -20.26
C ASN A 132 11.48 20.35 -20.16
N ASN A 133 12.65 20.18 -19.54
CA ASN A 133 13.60 21.27 -19.30
C ASN A 133 12.94 22.46 -18.55
N VAL A 134 12.37 22.14 -17.38
CA VAL A 134 11.62 23.06 -16.53
C VAL A 134 12.25 23.19 -15.14
N GLU A 135 12.20 24.39 -14.56
CA GLU A 135 12.51 24.61 -13.14
C GLU A 135 11.32 25.26 -12.42
N ASN A 136 11.27 25.14 -11.09
CA ASN A 136 10.37 25.93 -10.23
C ASN A 136 8.85 25.66 -10.42
N ALA A 137 8.48 24.42 -10.69
CA ALA A 137 7.09 24.03 -10.91
C ALA A 137 6.43 23.50 -9.62
N PHE A 138 5.20 23.91 -9.36
CA PHE A 138 4.34 23.29 -8.36
C PHE A 138 3.08 22.71 -9.02
N ILE A 139 2.80 21.43 -8.75
CA ILE A 139 1.61 20.72 -9.23
C ILE A 139 0.84 20.25 -8.00
N GLY A 140 -0.33 20.85 -7.77
CA GLY A 140 -1.04 20.77 -6.50
C GLY A 140 -2.53 20.45 -6.64
N ASN A 141 -3.11 19.72 -5.69
CA ASN A 141 -4.58 19.66 -5.47
C ASN A 141 -5.40 19.37 -6.75
N SER A 142 -4.84 18.61 -7.70
CA SER A 142 -5.45 18.39 -9.01
C SER A 142 -5.86 16.93 -9.20
N THR A 143 -6.89 16.71 -10.00
CA THR A 143 -7.27 15.37 -10.48
C THR A 143 -6.69 15.17 -11.87
N ILE A 144 -5.81 14.18 -12.01
CA ILE A 144 -5.04 13.88 -13.23
C ILE A 144 -5.33 12.44 -13.64
N LEU A 145 -6.13 12.25 -14.70
CA LEU A 145 -6.67 10.94 -15.04
C LEU A 145 -6.69 10.59 -16.52
N ASN A 146 -6.83 9.29 -16.79
CA ASN A 146 -7.00 8.71 -18.12
C ASN A 146 -5.90 9.13 -19.12
N GLY A 147 -4.68 9.36 -18.63
CA GLY A 147 -3.47 9.59 -19.43
C GLY A 147 -2.71 8.31 -19.74
N PHE A 148 -1.73 8.39 -20.63
CA PHE A 148 -0.70 7.36 -20.77
C PHE A 148 0.18 7.37 -19.52
N ASN A 149 0.81 8.52 -19.29
CA ASN A 149 1.33 8.93 -17.99
C ASN A 149 0.46 10.08 -17.47
N GLY A 150 0.22 10.17 -16.17
CA GLY A 150 -0.46 11.34 -15.59
C GLY A 150 0.44 12.58 -15.65
N LEU A 151 1.65 12.45 -15.12
CA LEU A 151 2.69 13.48 -15.17
C LEU A 151 4.00 12.88 -15.69
N GLU A 152 4.63 13.55 -16.65
CA GLU A 152 5.96 13.23 -17.15
C GLU A 152 6.91 14.40 -16.92
N VAL A 153 8.06 14.13 -16.29
CA VAL A 153 9.06 15.13 -15.92
C VAL A 153 10.43 14.71 -16.47
N LEU A 154 10.95 15.49 -17.41
CA LEU A 154 12.25 15.25 -18.07
C LEU A 154 13.14 16.47 -17.93
N TYR A 155 14.43 16.24 -17.66
CA TYR A 155 15.44 17.30 -17.54
C TYR A 155 15.01 18.47 -16.63
N SER A 156 14.20 18.22 -15.60
CA SER A 156 13.53 19.27 -14.84
C SER A 156 13.85 19.18 -13.35
N ASN A 157 14.02 20.34 -12.71
CA ASN A 157 14.48 20.44 -11.34
C ASN A 157 13.52 21.27 -10.48
N GLU A 158 13.55 21.03 -9.17
CA GLU A 158 12.75 21.80 -8.20
C GLU A 158 11.24 21.75 -8.51
N VAL A 159 10.80 20.63 -9.07
CA VAL A 159 9.39 20.31 -9.30
C VAL A 159 8.81 19.71 -8.02
N THR A 160 7.76 20.32 -7.50
CA THR A 160 6.97 19.81 -6.36
C THR A 160 5.63 19.29 -6.85
N VAL A 161 5.34 18.03 -6.57
CA VAL A 161 4.08 17.35 -6.89
C VAL A 161 3.41 16.97 -5.58
N SER A 162 2.31 17.64 -5.24
CA SER A 162 1.67 17.44 -3.95
C SER A 162 0.15 17.40 -3.98
N ARG A 163 -0.46 16.52 -3.17
CA ARG A 163 -1.92 16.48 -2.97
C ARG A 163 -2.72 16.27 -4.25
N ASN A 164 -2.15 15.58 -5.23
CA ASN A 164 -2.85 15.23 -6.46
C ASN A 164 -3.45 13.83 -6.37
N LEU A 165 -4.54 13.64 -7.10
CA LEU A 165 -5.06 12.33 -7.43
C LEU A 165 -4.61 11.95 -8.83
N PHE A 166 -3.75 10.94 -8.93
CA PHE A 166 -3.41 10.28 -10.18
C PHE A 166 -4.28 9.03 -10.33
N TYR A 167 -5.20 9.04 -11.30
CA TYR A 167 -6.21 8.00 -11.43
C TYR A 167 -6.25 7.39 -12.83
N HIS A 168 -6.25 6.05 -12.91
CA HIS A 168 -6.51 5.32 -14.15
C HIS A 168 -5.60 5.70 -15.33
N ASN A 169 -4.34 6.06 -15.04
CA ASN A 169 -3.36 6.26 -16.10
C ASN A 169 -2.85 4.91 -16.61
N THR A 170 -2.78 4.75 -17.93
CA THR A 170 -2.54 3.46 -18.60
C THR A 170 -1.18 2.88 -18.26
N LYS A 171 -0.14 3.71 -18.07
CA LYS A 171 1.21 3.27 -17.76
C LYS A 171 1.69 3.69 -16.37
N TYR A 172 1.73 4.98 -16.04
CA TYR A 172 2.11 5.43 -14.70
C TYR A 172 1.32 6.68 -14.30
N GLY A 173 1.05 6.86 -13.01
CA GLY A 173 0.59 8.15 -12.50
C GLY A 173 1.67 9.21 -12.67
N ILE A 174 2.92 8.89 -12.33
CA ILE A 174 4.07 9.79 -12.50
C ILE A 174 5.27 9.06 -13.13
N TYR A 175 5.97 9.74 -14.04
CA TYR A 175 7.14 9.26 -14.75
C TYR A 175 8.29 10.29 -14.65
N LEU A 176 9.30 10.00 -13.83
CA LEU A 176 10.45 10.86 -13.54
C LEU A 176 11.74 10.29 -14.15
N ILE A 177 12.37 11.00 -15.09
CA ILE A 177 13.57 10.51 -15.79
C ILE A 177 14.59 11.60 -16.11
N ASP A 178 15.70 11.19 -16.74
CA ASP A 178 16.62 12.02 -17.50
C ASP A 178 17.14 13.24 -16.75
N SER A 179 17.91 12.98 -15.69
CA SER A 179 18.61 14.01 -14.90
C SER A 179 17.71 15.03 -14.20
N SER A 180 16.42 14.73 -14.02
CA SER A 180 15.50 15.53 -13.21
C SER A 180 15.82 15.38 -11.72
N ILE A 181 16.49 16.34 -11.09
CA ILE A 181 16.96 16.24 -9.70
C ILE A 181 16.20 17.18 -8.76
N THR A 182 16.36 16.97 -7.45
CA THR A 182 15.82 17.85 -6.39
C THR A 182 14.31 18.07 -6.48
N ASN A 183 13.58 17.08 -6.98
CA ASN A 183 12.13 17.08 -7.06
C ASN A 183 11.52 16.51 -5.77
N LEU A 184 10.27 16.88 -5.49
CA LEU A 184 9.52 16.43 -4.33
C LEU A 184 8.17 15.85 -4.76
N VAL A 185 7.88 14.61 -4.37
CA VAL A 185 6.60 13.94 -4.61
C VAL A 185 6.01 13.52 -3.26
N GLU A 186 4.98 14.24 -2.81
CA GLU A 186 4.38 13.96 -1.50
C GLU A 186 2.87 14.14 -1.39
N LEU A 187 2.23 13.37 -0.52
CA LEU A 187 0.79 13.50 -0.22
C LEU A 187 -0.11 13.27 -1.44
N ASN A 188 0.36 12.55 -2.46
CA ASN A 188 -0.46 12.22 -3.63
C ASN A 188 -1.13 10.85 -3.46
N ASP A 189 -2.27 10.66 -4.12
CA ASP A 189 -2.95 9.37 -4.20
C ASP A 189 -2.78 8.78 -5.60
N PHE A 190 -2.14 7.62 -5.69
CA PHE A 190 -1.95 6.87 -6.93
C PHE A 190 -2.87 5.66 -6.96
N ILE A 191 -3.96 5.78 -7.72
CA ILE A 191 -5.09 4.84 -7.68
C ILE A 191 -5.37 4.31 -9.09
N GLN A 192 -5.49 2.99 -9.23
CA GLN A 192 -5.77 2.29 -10.48
C GLN A 192 -4.85 2.67 -11.66
N ASN A 193 -3.61 3.10 -11.39
CA ASN A 193 -2.63 3.35 -12.44
C ASN A 193 -1.94 2.04 -12.82
N ASN A 194 -1.57 1.90 -14.10
CA ASN A 194 -0.85 0.73 -14.60
C ASN A 194 -1.55 -0.60 -14.28
N LEU A 195 -2.86 -0.73 -14.54
CA LEU A 195 -3.64 -1.93 -14.18
C LEU A 195 -3.10 -3.26 -14.76
N GLN A 196 -2.21 -3.21 -15.77
CA GLN A 196 -1.55 -4.37 -16.36
C GLN A 196 -0.13 -4.60 -15.83
N GLY A 197 0.40 -3.67 -15.03
CA GLY A 197 1.74 -3.70 -14.46
C GLY A 197 1.73 -3.77 -12.94
N VAL A 198 2.93 -3.67 -12.36
CA VAL A 198 3.14 -3.80 -10.90
C VAL A 198 3.31 -2.42 -10.24
N TYR A 199 3.77 -1.43 -11.00
CA TYR A 199 4.22 -0.15 -10.48
C TYR A 199 3.34 1.00 -10.96
N SER A 200 2.73 1.74 -10.04
CA SER A 200 1.94 2.94 -10.32
C SER A 200 2.78 4.17 -10.70
N ALA A 201 4.10 4.12 -10.49
CA ALA A 201 5.02 5.19 -10.83
C ALA A 201 6.37 4.66 -11.35
N TYR A 202 7.11 5.53 -12.05
CA TYR A 202 8.47 5.27 -12.48
C TYR A 202 9.38 6.40 -12.04
N ASP A 203 10.55 6.03 -11.51
CA ASP A 203 11.56 7.00 -11.11
C ASP A 203 12.99 6.45 -11.34
N ASN A 204 13.72 7.09 -12.25
CA ASN A 204 15.14 6.83 -12.49
C ASN A 204 16.01 8.07 -12.22
N THR A 205 15.58 8.90 -11.28
CA THR A 205 16.27 10.13 -10.90
C THR A 205 17.13 9.96 -9.65
N ASN A 206 18.09 10.86 -9.46
CA ASN A 206 18.80 10.99 -8.19
C ASN A 206 18.29 12.21 -7.42
N ARG A 207 18.25 12.13 -6.07
CA ARG A 207 17.86 13.23 -5.18
C ARG A 207 16.40 13.69 -5.28
N THR A 208 15.52 12.88 -5.85
CA THR A 208 14.06 13.08 -5.70
C THR A 208 13.65 12.59 -4.31
N ILE A 209 12.88 13.40 -3.59
CA ILE A 209 12.30 13.03 -2.30
C ILE A 209 10.88 12.54 -2.55
N ILE A 210 10.60 11.32 -2.09
CA ILE A 210 9.29 10.70 -2.18
C ILE A 210 8.85 10.29 -0.78
N ARG A 211 7.69 10.80 -0.35
CA ARG A 211 7.17 10.52 0.99
C ARG A 211 5.66 10.73 1.07
N ASN A 212 4.98 10.04 1.98
CA ASN A 212 3.60 10.34 2.34
C ASN A 212 2.60 10.21 1.18
N ASN A 213 2.88 9.40 0.16
CA ASN A 213 1.91 9.13 -0.89
C ASN A 213 1.14 7.85 -0.58
N PHE A 214 -0.11 7.78 -1.04
CA PHE A 214 -0.90 6.55 -1.05
C PHE A 214 -0.69 5.83 -2.39
N TRP A 215 -0.49 4.52 -2.32
CA TRP A 215 -0.23 3.66 -3.47
C TRP A 215 -1.23 2.52 -3.48
N GLU A 216 -2.20 2.54 -4.39
CA GLU A 216 -3.00 1.35 -4.67
C GLU A 216 -2.12 0.39 -5.48
N THR A 217 -1.67 -0.70 -4.83
CA THR A 217 -0.78 -1.68 -5.45
C THR A 217 -1.19 -3.08 -5.02
N ASP A 218 -1.09 -4.03 -5.96
CA ASP A 218 -1.32 -5.45 -5.66
C ASP A 218 -0.11 -6.11 -4.98
N SER A 219 1.07 -5.48 -5.09
CA SER A 219 2.32 -6.10 -4.67
C SER A 219 2.72 -5.78 -3.22
N GLY A 220 2.18 -4.71 -2.62
CA GLY A 220 2.57 -4.26 -1.28
C GLY A 220 3.97 -3.62 -1.22
N TRP A 221 4.63 -3.44 -2.37
CA TRP A 221 5.85 -2.66 -2.50
C TRP A 221 5.43 -1.27 -2.96
N TYR A 222 5.73 -0.24 -2.18
CA TYR A 222 5.32 1.15 -2.41
C TYR A 222 5.85 1.67 -3.76
N SER A 223 5.03 1.50 -4.81
CA SER A 223 5.50 0.92 -6.08
C SER A 223 6.11 1.95 -7.03
N PHE A 224 7.44 1.92 -7.15
CA PHE A 224 8.18 2.55 -8.23
C PHE A 224 8.92 1.50 -9.05
N GLU A 225 8.84 1.65 -10.37
CA GLU A 225 9.81 1.03 -11.25
C GLU A 225 11.04 1.95 -11.36
N GLY A 226 12.23 1.42 -11.04
CA GLY A 226 13.46 2.19 -11.02
C GLY A 226 14.36 1.86 -9.82
N ASN A 227 15.54 2.47 -9.74
CA ASN A 227 16.64 1.98 -8.90
C ASN A 227 17.04 2.87 -7.71
N TYR A 228 16.36 4.00 -7.45
CA TYR A 228 16.97 5.02 -6.58
C TYR A 228 16.12 5.54 -5.43
N ASN A 229 14.78 5.63 -5.55
CA ASN A 229 13.95 6.25 -4.51
C ASN A 229 12.79 5.34 -4.11
N PHE A 230 12.47 5.34 -2.82
CA PHE A 230 11.33 4.64 -2.24
C PHE A 230 10.53 5.65 -1.43
N ASP A 231 9.20 5.49 -1.42
CA ASP A 231 8.37 6.24 -0.49
C ASP A 231 8.72 5.84 0.95
N LYS A 232 9.30 6.77 1.70
CA LYS A 232 9.77 6.50 3.07
C LYS A 232 8.65 6.35 4.08
N GLN A 233 7.46 6.89 3.78
CA GLN A 233 6.34 7.01 4.71
C GLN A 233 5.02 6.86 3.95
N PRO A 234 4.78 5.73 3.28
CA PRO A 234 3.58 5.52 2.49
C PRO A 234 2.33 5.60 3.36
N GLN A 235 1.28 6.23 2.82
CA GLN A 235 -0.02 6.31 3.48
C GLN A 235 -0.76 4.97 3.36
N ILE A 236 -1.58 4.67 4.36
CA ILE A 236 -2.39 3.44 4.41
C ILE A 236 -3.79 3.61 3.82
N SER A 237 -4.18 4.85 3.53
CA SER A 237 -5.45 5.22 2.89
C SER A 237 -5.25 6.45 2.01
N PRO A 238 -6.10 6.65 1.00
CA PRO A 238 -6.16 7.91 0.26
C PRO A 238 -6.39 9.09 1.20
N VAL A 239 -5.84 10.26 0.88
CA VAL A 239 -5.93 11.46 1.73
C VAL A 239 -6.48 12.69 1.00
N ASN A 240 -6.58 12.65 -0.33
CA ASN A 240 -7.04 13.79 -1.10
C ASN A 240 -8.54 13.68 -1.41
N PRO A 241 -9.33 14.74 -1.17
CA PRO A 241 -10.74 14.78 -1.56
C PRO A 241 -10.84 14.69 -3.09
N THR A 242 -11.85 13.99 -3.60
CA THR A 242 -11.92 13.65 -5.03
C THR A 242 -13.25 14.06 -5.67
N LEU A 243 -13.17 14.63 -6.87
CA LEU A 243 -14.34 14.90 -7.72
C LEU A 243 -14.91 13.61 -8.29
N ILE A 244 -14.03 12.67 -8.59
CA ILE A 244 -14.38 11.36 -9.12
C ILE A 244 -14.90 10.45 -8.02
N HIS A 245 -15.94 9.69 -8.32
CA HIS A 245 -16.31 8.57 -7.46
C HIS A 245 -15.47 7.36 -7.86
N TYR A 246 -14.69 6.82 -6.91
CA TYR A 246 -13.99 5.57 -7.09
C TYR A 246 -14.13 4.72 -5.83
N LEU A 247 -13.92 3.41 -6.02
CA LEU A 247 -13.85 2.42 -4.97
C LEU A 247 -12.48 1.75 -5.05
N SER A 248 -11.68 1.80 -3.98
CA SER A 248 -10.39 1.10 -3.96
C SER A 248 -10.59 -0.40 -3.91
N ARG A 249 -9.65 -1.19 -4.43
CA ARG A 249 -9.74 -2.65 -4.35
C ARG A 249 -9.77 -3.13 -2.89
N PRO A 250 -10.60 -4.13 -2.52
CA PRO A 250 -10.38 -4.87 -1.29
C PRO A 250 -9.03 -5.60 -1.38
N THR A 251 -8.44 -6.02 -0.26
CA THR A 251 -7.21 -6.83 -0.28
C THR A 251 -7.43 -8.14 0.45
N VAL A 252 -7.35 -9.28 -0.24
CA VAL A 252 -7.51 -10.60 0.38
C VAL A 252 -6.34 -10.86 1.35
N LEU A 253 -6.68 -11.15 2.61
CA LEU A 253 -5.68 -11.40 3.67
C LEU A 253 -5.53 -12.88 3.98
N PHE A 254 -6.63 -13.63 4.00
CA PHE A 254 -6.60 -15.05 4.25
C PHE A 254 -7.92 -15.70 3.81
N PRO A 255 -7.88 -16.91 3.23
CA PRO A 255 -6.69 -17.53 2.63
C PRO A 255 -6.28 -16.76 1.36
N ASN A 256 -4.97 -16.61 1.14
CA ASN A 256 -4.42 -15.77 0.09
C ASN A 256 -3.41 -16.50 -0.80
N ASP A 257 -2.67 -17.48 -0.28
CA ASP A 257 -1.64 -18.17 -1.07
C ASP A 257 -1.59 -19.70 -0.87
N ARG A 258 -0.69 -20.36 -1.60
CA ARG A 258 -0.52 -21.82 -1.60
C ARG A 258 0.01 -22.42 -0.30
N TYR A 259 0.49 -21.60 0.62
CA TYR A 259 0.98 -22.03 1.92
C TYR A 259 -0.10 -21.97 2.98
N ASP A 260 -1.22 -21.29 2.70
CA ASP A 260 -2.41 -21.33 3.53
C ASP A 260 -3.08 -22.70 3.41
N ASN A 261 -2.97 -23.48 4.49
CA ASN A 261 -3.71 -24.74 4.63
C ASN A 261 -5.03 -24.44 5.33
N VAL A 262 -6.13 -24.50 4.57
CA VAL A 262 -7.47 -24.29 5.10
C VAL A 262 -8.12 -25.64 5.39
N TYR A 263 -8.63 -25.82 6.61
CA TYR A 263 -9.33 -27.04 7.02
C TYR A 263 -10.43 -26.69 8.02
N GLY A 264 -11.58 -27.37 7.95
CA GLY A 264 -12.65 -27.11 8.90
C GLY A 264 -13.35 -25.78 8.64
N THR A 265 -13.65 -25.06 9.72
CA THR A 265 -14.31 -23.77 9.68
C THR A 265 -13.31 -22.67 10.00
N GLU A 266 -13.09 -21.77 9.04
CA GLU A 266 -12.10 -20.71 9.11
C GLU A 266 -12.72 -19.37 8.68
N TYR A 267 -12.03 -18.27 8.96
CA TYR A 267 -12.45 -16.95 8.48
C TYR A 267 -11.75 -16.59 7.18
N VAL A 268 -12.52 -16.36 6.12
CA VAL A 268 -12.06 -15.53 5.01
C VAL A 268 -11.97 -14.08 5.49
N ARG A 269 -10.86 -13.39 5.23
CA ARG A 269 -10.57 -12.03 5.73
C ARG A 269 -9.98 -11.17 4.62
N TRP A 270 -10.33 -9.90 4.61
CA TRP A 270 -9.80 -8.90 3.67
C TRP A 270 -9.67 -7.52 4.32
N PHE A 271 -8.91 -6.60 3.71
CA PHE A 271 -8.97 -5.18 4.05
C PHE A 271 -10.17 -4.51 3.39
N THR A 272 -10.72 -3.50 4.08
CA THR A 272 -11.84 -2.72 3.55
C THR A 272 -11.43 -1.98 2.28
N ALA A 273 -12.32 -1.97 1.30
CA ALA A 273 -12.26 -1.02 0.21
C ALA A 273 -12.65 0.38 0.73
N PHE A 274 -12.07 1.41 0.10
CA PHE A 274 -12.33 2.81 0.38
C PHE A 274 -13.23 3.39 -0.71
N ASP A 275 -14.38 3.97 -0.33
CA ASP A 275 -15.27 4.68 -1.22
C ASP A 275 -15.00 6.19 -1.13
N SER A 276 -14.66 6.81 -2.26
CA SER A 276 -14.23 8.21 -2.28
C SER A 276 -15.33 9.24 -2.05
N LYS A 277 -16.60 8.80 -2.03
CA LYS A 277 -17.78 9.61 -1.71
C LYS A 277 -18.40 9.21 -0.36
N GLY A 278 -17.73 8.34 0.39
CA GLY A 278 -18.17 7.93 1.72
C GLY A 278 -19.41 7.03 1.70
N HIS A 279 -19.76 6.42 0.57
CA HIS A 279 -20.84 5.44 0.54
C HIS A 279 -20.47 4.21 1.37
N GLU A 280 -21.48 3.54 1.93
CA GLU A 280 -21.28 2.23 2.53
C GLU A 280 -20.82 1.22 1.46
N VAL A 281 -19.81 0.43 1.82
CA VAL A 281 -19.24 -0.61 0.95
C VAL A 281 -19.73 -1.97 1.42
N TYR A 282 -20.24 -2.76 0.48
CA TYR A 282 -20.65 -4.14 0.69
C TYR A 282 -19.74 -5.11 -0.07
N TYR A 283 -19.70 -6.36 0.36
CA TYR A 283 -18.81 -7.39 -0.18
C TYR A 283 -19.56 -8.67 -0.56
N ASP A 284 -19.18 -9.22 -1.71
CA ASP A 284 -19.50 -10.58 -2.12
C ASP A 284 -18.25 -11.45 -2.02
N VAL A 285 -18.42 -12.72 -1.63
CA VAL A 285 -17.34 -13.70 -1.50
C VAL A 285 -17.58 -14.82 -2.50
N TYR A 286 -16.57 -15.13 -3.30
CA TYR A 286 -16.60 -16.21 -4.28
C TYR A 286 -15.47 -17.22 -4.04
N LEU A 287 -15.75 -18.46 -4.41
CA LEU A 287 -14.82 -19.59 -4.41
C LEU A 287 -14.69 -20.12 -5.84
N SER A 288 -13.49 -20.44 -6.25
CA SER A 288 -13.22 -21.24 -7.44
C SER A 288 -12.53 -22.54 -7.03
N ASP A 289 -12.83 -23.65 -7.68
CA ASP A 289 -12.18 -24.95 -7.51
C ASP A 289 -11.31 -25.36 -8.72
N ASP A 290 -11.19 -24.49 -9.72
CA ASP A 290 -10.54 -24.71 -11.01
C ASP A 290 -9.53 -23.59 -11.38
N ALA A 291 -8.80 -23.12 -10.37
CA ALA A 291 -7.77 -22.09 -10.45
C ALA A 291 -8.26 -20.71 -10.96
N GLY A 292 -9.54 -20.41 -10.75
CA GLY A 292 -10.18 -19.14 -11.12
C GLY A 292 -10.89 -19.17 -12.47
N SER A 293 -11.09 -20.34 -13.08
CA SER A 293 -11.76 -20.46 -14.38
C SER A 293 -13.29 -20.32 -14.25
N THR A 294 -13.86 -20.86 -13.18
CA THR A 294 -15.26 -20.69 -12.78
C THR A 294 -15.36 -20.29 -11.31
N TRP A 295 -16.49 -19.67 -10.94
CA TRP A 295 -16.69 -19.07 -9.61
C TRP A 295 -18.08 -19.42 -9.05
N GLU A 296 -18.10 -19.96 -7.84
CA GLU A 296 -19.26 -20.15 -6.98
C GLU A 296 -19.38 -18.98 -6.00
N GLN A 297 -20.58 -18.43 -5.82
CA GLN A 297 -20.83 -17.37 -4.85
C GLN A 297 -21.13 -17.98 -3.46
N LEU A 298 -20.29 -17.68 -2.47
CA LEU A 298 -20.43 -18.14 -1.09
C LEU A 298 -21.30 -17.21 -0.24
N ALA A 299 -21.21 -15.90 -0.48
CA ALA A 299 -21.94 -14.87 0.25
C ALA A 299 -22.09 -13.58 -0.58
N THR A 300 -23.04 -12.74 -0.21
CA THR A 300 -23.30 -11.44 -0.86
C THR A 300 -23.76 -10.40 0.15
N GLU A 301 -23.61 -9.13 -0.21
CA GLU A 301 -24.07 -7.97 0.57
C GLU A 301 -23.55 -7.99 2.02
N LEU A 302 -22.33 -8.49 2.22
CA LEU A 302 -21.68 -8.47 3.53
C LEU A 302 -21.19 -7.05 3.85
N MET A 303 -21.48 -6.54 5.04
CA MET A 303 -20.97 -5.25 5.51
C MET A 303 -19.67 -5.38 6.32
N ASN A 304 -19.30 -6.61 6.68
CA ASN A 304 -18.09 -6.91 7.44
C ASN A 304 -16.95 -7.32 6.51
N THR A 305 -15.71 -7.17 6.98
CA THR A 305 -14.50 -7.60 6.26
C THR A 305 -14.09 -9.05 6.52
N THR A 306 -15.05 -9.87 6.97
CA THR A 306 -14.83 -11.28 7.29
C THR A 306 -16.03 -12.15 6.92
N TYR A 307 -15.77 -13.40 6.55
CA TYR A 307 -16.79 -14.41 6.29
C TYR A 307 -16.37 -15.76 6.88
N ILE A 308 -17.28 -16.43 7.59
CA ILE A 308 -17.03 -17.75 8.17
C ILE A 308 -17.27 -18.80 7.08
N TRP A 309 -16.20 -19.50 6.70
CA TRP A 309 -16.23 -20.51 5.65
C TRP A 309 -15.94 -21.91 6.21
N ASN A 310 -16.84 -22.86 5.95
CA ASN A 310 -16.61 -24.28 6.24
C ASN A 310 -16.04 -25.00 5.01
N SER A 311 -14.72 -25.15 4.95
CA SER A 311 -14.02 -25.79 3.82
C SER A 311 -14.17 -27.30 3.78
N SER A 312 -14.57 -27.95 4.89
CA SER A 312 -14.71 -29.41 4.97
C SER A 312 -15.81 -30.00 4.08
N ILE A 313 -16.69 -29.17 3.52
CA ILE A 313 -17.73 -29.63 2.59
C ILE A 313 -17.22 -29.77 1.16
N TYR A 314 -16.02 -29.25 0.87
CA TYR A 314 -15.38 -29.30 -0.44
C TYR A 314 -14.34 -30.43 -0.50
N PRO A 315 -14.12 -31.06 -1.67
CA PRO A 315 -13.06 -32.05 -1.84
C PRO A 315 -11.66 -31.48 -1.57
N ASN A 316 -10.76 -32.31 -1.04
CA ASN A 316 -9.36 -31.93 -0.94
C ASN A 316 -8.79 -31.58 -2.33
N GLY A 317 -8.02 -30.50 -2.43
CA GLY A 317 -7.48 -30.02 -3.70
C GLY A 317 -6.53 -28.84 -3.52
N GLU A 318 -5.80 -28.50 -4.59
CA GLU A 318 -4.78 -27.43 -4.60
C GLU A 318 -5.07 -26.33 -5.63
N PHE A 319 -6.27 -26.31 -6.20
CA PHE A 319 -6.68 -25.36 -7.25
C PHE A 319 -7.77 -24.39 -6.78
N TYR A 320 -7.93 -24.23 -5.47
CA TYR A 320 -8.94 -23.34 -4.95
C TYR A 320 -8.50 -21.88 -5.02
N ARG A 321 -9.41 -20.96 -5.31
CA ARG A 321 -9.14 -19.51 -5.21
C ARG A 321 -10.29 -18.81 -4.51
N ILE A 322 -9.97 -17.77 -3.75
CA ILE A 322 -10.95 -16.86 -3.16
C ILE A 322 -10.96 -15.57 -3.95
N LYS A 323 -12.16 -15.00 -4.16
CA LYS A 323 -12.34 -13.67 -4.70
C LYS A 323 -13.29 -12.87 -3.83
N ILE A 324 -12.90 -11.64 -3.54
CA ILE A 324 -13.70 -10.66 -2.84
C ILE A 324 -14.08 -9.57 -3.83
N ARG A 325 -15.37 -9.31 -3.96
CA ARG A 325 -15.90 -8.24 -4.80
C ARG A 325 -16.51 -7.19 -3.89
N ALA A 326 -15.97 -5.99 -3.90
CA ALA A 326 -16.52 -4.83 -3.21
C ALA A 326 -17.45 -4.06 -4.15
N GLY A 327 -18.56 -3.57 -3.62
CA GLY A 327 -19.46 -2.66 -4.32
C GLY A 327 -19.98 -1.55 -3.41
N CYS A 328 -20.49 -0.49 -4.01
CA CYS A 328 -21.18 0.60 -3.29
C CYS A 328 -22.54 0.92 -3.91
N ALA A 329 -23.30 1.80 -3.26
CA ALA A 329 -24.69 2.12 -3.63
C ALA A 329 -24.86 2.71 -5.05
N GLU A 330 -23.81 3.31 -5.63
CA GLU A 330 -23.84 3.85 -7.01
C GLU A 330 -23.42 2.82 -8.08
N GLY A 331 -23.18 1.57 -7.67
CA GLY A 331 -22.90 0.47 -8.59
C GLY A 331 -21.45 0.37 -9.06
N LEU A 332 -20.52 1.14 -8.48
CA LEU A 332 -19.10 0.89 -8.65
C LEU A 332 -18.75 -0.46 -8.03
N ILE A 333 -17.95 -1.24 -8.76
CA ILE A 333 -17.57 -2.60 -8.41
C ILE A 333 -16.09 -2.75 -8.66
N VAL A 334 -15.37 -3.26 -7.66
CA VAL A 334 -13.96 -3.65 -7.77
C VAL A 334 -13.75 -5.00 -7.09
N GLU A 335 -12.74 -5.74 -7.50
CA GLU A 335 -12.48 -7.07 -6.96
C GLU A 335 -10.99 -7.29 -6.68
N ASP A 336 -10.74 -8.24 -5.77
CA ASP A 336 -9.42 -8.78 -5.51
C ASP A 336 -9.50 -10.28 -5.28
N MET A 337 -8.41 -10.98 -5.54
CA MET A 337 -8.34 -12.44 -5.51
C MET A 337 -7.16 -12.91 -4.69
N SER A 338 -7.22 -14.15 -4.21
CA SER A 338 -6.07 -14.82 -3.63
C SER A 338 -4.88 -14.79 -4.62
N ASN A 339 -3.71 -14.41 -4.13
CA ASN A 339 -2.47 -14.27 -4.90
C ASN A 339 -1.99 -15.57 -5.57
N ASP A 340 -2.28 -16.73 -4.98
CA ASP A 340 -2.00 -18.05 -5.55
C ASP A 340 -3.21 -18.99 -5.32
N ASN A 341 -3.12 -20.21 -5.83
CA ASN A 341 -4.08 -21.25 -5.49
C ASN A 341 -3.92 -21.68 -4.03
N ILE A 342 -5.04 -21.92 -3.36
CA ILE A 342 -5.15 -22.32 -1.96
C ILE A 342 -5.33 -23.84 -1.88
N ARG A 343 -4.83 -24.43 -0.78
CA ARG A 343 -4.93 -25.86 -0.51
C ARG A 343 -5.99 -26.18 0.53
N LEU A 344 -6.91 -27.08 0.17
CA LEU A 344 -7.93 -27.60 1.07
C LEU A 344 -7.61 -29.02 1.53
N GLY A 345 -7.75 -29.27 2.83
CA GLY A 345 -7.75 -30.61 3.42
C GLY A 345 -6.39 -31.32 3.50
N TYR A 346 -5.29 -30.62 3.21
CA TYR A 346 -3.94 -31.11 3.45
C TYR A 346 -3.49 -30.76 4.88
N TYR A 347 -3.51 -31.74 5.78
CA TYR A 347 -2.73 -31.64 7.02
C TYR A 347 -1.25 -31.53 6.63
N GLY A 348 -0.60 -30.41 6.99
CA GLY A 348 0.82 -30.21 6.76
C GLY A 348 1.61 -31.47 7.15
N MET A 349 2.29 -32.06 6.18
CA MET A 349 3.14 -33.24 6.33
C MET A 349 4.40 -32.96 7.19
N PHE A 350 4.46 -31.82 7.87
CA PHE A 350 5.43 -31.45 8.91
C PHE A 350 4.87 -31.48 10.33
N GLY A 351 3.57 -31.75 10.49
CA GLY A 351 3.03 -32.25 11.75
C GLY A 351 3.51 -33.69 11.92
N PHE A 352 4.71 -33.89 12.45
CA PHE A 352 5.11 -35.20 12.96
C PHE A 352 3.99 -35.67 13.88
N ASN A 353 3.29 -36.70 13.42
CA ASN A 353 2.35 -37.47 14.21
C ASN A 353 3.08 -37.79 15.52
N SER A 354 2.70 -37.16 16.62
CA SER A 354 3.48 -37.16 17.87
C SER A 354 3.70 -38.59 18.38
N THR A 355 2.88 -39.54 17.94
CA THR A 355 3.03 -40.98 18.12
C THR A 355 4.20 -41.60 17.36
N LEU A 356 4.43 -41.25 16.09
CA LEU A 356 5.56 -41.77 15.28
C LEU A 356 6.90 -41.15 15.69
N ALA A 357 6.93 -39.86 16.02
CA ALA A 357 8.12 -39.20 16.56
C ALA A 357 8.50 -39.75 17.94
N ASN A 358 7.51 -40.00 18.82
CA ASN A 358 7.74 -40.68 20.09
C ASN A 358 8.20 -42.13 19.90
N LEU A 359 7.68 -42.84 18.90
CA LEU A 359 8.15 -44.20 18.58
C LEU A 359 9.60 -44.20 18.08
N PHE A 360 9.98 -43.23 17.26
CA PHE A 360 11.35 -43.08 16.77
C PHE A 360 12.31 -42.70 17.90
N LEU A 361 11.92 -41.77 18.79
CA LEU A 361 12.69 -41.39 19.97
C LEU A 361 12.84 -42.56 20.95
N LEU A 362 11.77 -43.34 21.17
CA LEU A 362 11.79 -44.54 22.00
C LEU A 362 12.74 -45.60 21.42
N LEU A 363 12.72 -45.82 20.10
CA LEU A 363 13.62 -46.75 19.41
C LEU A 363 15.09 -46.31 19.50
N VAL A 364 15.36 -45.00 19.42
CA VAL A 364 16.70 -44.43 19.62
C VAL A 364 17.17 -44.64 21.07
N ILE A 365 16.32 -44.34 22.07
CA ILE A 365 16.63 -44.56 23.49
C ILE A 365 16.90 -46.04 23.80
N ILE A 366 16.10 -46.95 23.23
CA ILE A 366 16.31 -48.41 23.37
C ILE A 366 17.65 -48.84 22.76
N ARG A 367 18.01 -48.32 21.57
CA ARG A 367 19.31 -48.60 20.93
C ARG A 367 20.49 -48.09 21.77
N VAL A 368 20.38 -46.88 22.32
CA VAL A 368 21.42 -46.29 23.18
C VAL A 368 21.59 -47.09 24.48
N LYS A 369 20.50 -47.46 25.16
CA LYS A 369 20.55 -48.31 26.37
C LYS A 369 21.16 -49.70 26.09
N LYS A 370 20.85 -50.33 24.95
CA LYS A 370 21.50 -51.59 24.54
C LYS A 370 23.01 -51.44 24.33
N LYS A 371 23.45 -50.31 23.75
CA LYS A 371 24.87 -50.04 23.51
C LYS A 371 25.64 -49.83 24.81
N ILE A 372 25.07 -49.08 25.77
CA ILE A 372 25.65 -48.84 27.10
C ILE A 372 25.74 -50.13 27.93
N LYS A 373 24.70 -50.99 27.89
CA LYS A 373 24.71 -52.27 28.60
C LYS A 373 25.72 -53.28 28.01
N LYS A 374 26.09 -53.12 26.73
CA LYS A 374 27.10 -53.94 26.05
C LYS A 374 28.52 -53.43 26.33
N SER A 375 28.72 -52.14 26.58
CA SER A 375 30.02 -51.59 27.00
C SER A 375 30.31 -51.81 28.48
N SER A 376 29.30 -51.83 29.36
CA SER A 376 29.50 -52.10 30.80
C SER A 376 29.82 -53.57 31.12
N LYS A 377 29.50 -54.51 30.23
CA LYS A 377 29.88 -55.93 30.36
C LYS A 377 31.31 -56.26 29.89
N LYS A 378 32.07 -55.26 29.40
CA LYS A 378 33.46 -55.42 28.95
C LYS A 378 34.50 -54.87 29.95
N ILE A 379 34.06 -54.43 31.13
CA ILE A 379 34.92 -53.81 32.16
C ILE A 379 34.77 -54.54 33.51
N ILE A 380 34.57 -55.87 33.49
CA ILE A 380 34.73 -56.73 34.67
C ILE A 380 35.65 -57.88 34.30
#